data_AF-A0A3D1BVB6-F1
#
_entry.id   AF-A0A3D1BVB6-F1
#
_cell.length_a   1.000
_cell.length_b   1.000
_cell.length_c   1.000
_cell.angle_alpha   90.00
_cell.angle_beta   90.00
_cell.angle_gamma   90.00
#
_symmetry.space_group_name_H-M   'P 1'
#
loop_
_entity.id
_entity.type
_entity.pdbx_description
1 polymer ?
#
loop_
_entity_poly.entity_id
_entity_poly.type
_entity_poly.pdbx_seq_one_letter_code
_entity_poly.pdbx_strand_id
1 'polypeptide(L)'
;MVNQILKYFGSLPKEKCDKLNLLKEIYSYWNHRINIISRKDLDNFTLHHVIHSLSISKIIEFKPGTKILDAGTGGGLPGIPLAIIFPEVS
;
A
#
# COMPACT_ATOMS: atom_id res chain seq x y z
N MET A 1 -2.42 -11.84 -2.24
CA MET A 1 -2.65 -10.48 -1.68
C MET A 1 -3.68 -9.72 -2.52
N VAL A 2 -3.43 -9.54 -3.81
CA VAL A 2 -4.32 -8.78 -4.73
C VAL A 2 -5.79 -9.21 -4.68
N ASN A 3 -6.11 -10.50 -4.63
CA ASN A 3 -7.52 -10.94 -4.53
C ASN A 3 -8.28 -10.35 -3.33
N GLN A 4 -7.61 -10.09 -2.20
CA GLN A 4 -8.24 -9.41 -1.06
C GLN A 4 -8.46 -7.93 -1.35
N ILE A 5 -7.54 -7.27 -2.05
CA ILE A 5 -7.65 -5.86 -2.43
C ILE A 5 -8.79 -5.67 -3.45
N LEU A 6 -8.86 -6.51 -4.49
CA LEU A 6 -9.86 -6.41 -5.54
C LEU A 6 -11.30 -6.57 -5.01
N LYS A 7 -11.51 -7.27 -3.88
CA LYS A 7 -12.82 -7.33 -3.21
C LYS A 7 -13.34 -5.94 -2.80
N TYR A 8 -12.46 -5.00 -2.48
CA TYR A 8 -12.83 -3.64 -2.07
C TYR A 8 -12.64 -2.62 -3.19
N PHE A 9 -11.63 -2.81 -4.05
CA PHE A 9 -11.24 -1.82 -5.07
C PHE A 9 -11.71 -2.15 -6.48
N GLY A 10 -12.35 -3.30 -6.70
CA GLY A 10 -12.83 -3.70 -8.03
C GLY A 10 -11.69 -4.25 -8.88
N SER A 11 -11.52 -3.72 -10.09
CA SER A 11 -10.42 -4.09 -10.98
C SER A 11 -9.27 -3.07 -10.92
N LEU A 12 -8.05 -3.56 -11.10
CA LEU A 12 -6.84 -2.73 -11.19
C LEU A 12 -5.99 -3.21 -12.39
N PRO A 13 -5.26 -2.29 -13.05
CA PRO A 13 -4.27 -2.65 -14.07
C PRO A 13 -3.28 -3.70 -13.56
N LYS A 14 -2.91 -4.64 -14.43
CA LYS A 14 -2.00 -5.76 -14.09
C LYS A 14 -0.70 -5.28 -13.44
N GLU A 15 -0.10 -4.22 -13.98
CA GLU A 15 1.14 -3.64 -13.45
C GLU A 15 1.01 -3.21 -11.98
N LYS A 16 -0.13 -2.59 -11.60
CA LYS A 16 -0.40 -2.19 -10.22
C LYS A 16 -0.60 -3.41 -9.33
N CYS A 17 -1.30 -4.43 -9.82
CA CYS A 17 -1.46 -5.70 -9.11
C CYS A 17 -0.11 -6.38 -8.84
N ASP A 18 0.78 -6.41 -9.83
CA ASP A 18 2.10 -7.02 -9.72
C ASP A 18 2.97 -6.26 -8.69
N LYS A 19 3.00 -4.92 -8.77
CA LYS A 19 3.67 -4.06 -7.77
C LYS A 19 3.11 -4.26 -6.37
N LEU A 20 1.79 -4.34 -6.23
CA LEU A 20 1.15 -4.62 -4.95
C LEU A 20 1.61 -5.99 -4.43
N ASN A 21 1.51 -7.08 -5.20
CA ASN A 21 1.92 -8.41 -4.73
C ASN A 21 3.37 -8.42 -4.24
N LEU A 22 4.28 -7.71 -4.91
CA LEU A 22 5.67 -7.58 -4.51
C LEU A 22 5.85 -6.89 -3.14
N LEU A 23 4.96 -5.97 -2.75
CA LEU A 23 5.03 -5.31 -1.43
C LEU A 23 5.06 -6.32 -0.30
N LYS A 24 4.21 -7.36 -0.31
CA LYS A 24 4.16 -8.32 0.79
C LYS A 24 5.51 -9.01 1.00
N GLU A 25 6.19 -9.37 -0.10
CA GLU A 25 7.49 -10.02 -0.05
C GLU A 25 8.57 -9.07 0.46
N ILE A 26 8.62 -7.84 -0.05
CA ILE A 26 9.56 -6.81 0.39
C ILE A 26 9.40 -6.51 1.87
N TYR A 27 8.17 -6.29 2.34
CA TYR A 27 7.92 -5.99 3.75
C TYR A 27 8.25 -7.17 4.64
N SER A 28 7.89 -8.40 4.25
CA SER A 28 8.27 -9.59 5.01
C SER A 28 9.79 -9.70 5.12
N TYR A 29 10.52 -9.55 4.01
CA TYR A 29 11.98 -9.61 3.98
C TYR A 29 12.62 -8.57 4.89
N TRP A 30 12.20 -7.32 4.80
CA TRP A 30 12.78 -6.25 5.63
C TRP A 30 12.36 -6.34 7.09
N ASN A 31 11.13 -6.82 7.39
CA ASN A 31 10.66 -6.95 8.76
C ASN A 31 11.48 -7.96 9.58
N HIS A 32 12.10 -8.94 8.93
CA HIS A 32 13.05 -9.86 9.58
C HIS A 32 14.37 -9.19 9.97
N ARG A 33 14.72 -8.03 9.38
CA ARG A 33 16.00 -7.34 9.58
C ARG A 33 15.85 -6.11 10.46
N ILE A 34 14.84 -5.29 10.18
CA ILE A 34 14.52 -4.07 10.90
C ILE A 34 13.00 -4.12 11.12
N ASN A 35 12.50 -4.13 12.36
CA ASN A 35 11.07 -4.30 12.63
C ASN A 35 10.27 -3.09 12.09
N ILE A 36 9.84 -3.15 10.82
CA ILE A 36 9.03 -2.15 10.13
C ILE A 36 7.59 -2.18 10.64
N ILE A 37 7.07 -3.39 10.86
CA ILE A 37 5.70 -3.68 11.27
C ILE A 37 5.74 -4.64 12.45
N SER A 38 4.77 -4.49 13.35
CA SER A 38 4.62 -5.41 14.48
C SER A 38 4.53 -6.85 13.97
N ARG A 39 5.22 -7.79 14.62
CA ARG A 39 5.20 -9.21 14.21
C ARG A 39 3.78 -9.80 14.25
N LYS A 40 2.93 -9.29 15.13
CA LYS A 40 1.51 -9.70 15.23
C LYS A 40 0.70 -9.28 13.99
N ASP A 41 1.12 -8.20 13.31
CA ASP A 41 0.40 -7.66 12.15
C ASP A 41 0.92 -8.17 10.81
N LEU A 42 2.05 -8.90 10.77
CA LEU A 42 2.57 -9.50 9.54
C LEU A 42 1.54 -10.41 8.84
N ASP A 43 0.82 -11.22 9.62
CA ASP A 43 -0.20 -12.13 9.10
C ASP A 43 -1.40 -11.37 8.51
N ASN A 44 -1.72 -10.20 9.08
CA ASN A 44 -2.81 -9.32 8.68
C ASN A 44 -2.37 -8.16 7.78
N PHE A 45 -1.13 -8.19 7.27
CA PHE A 45 -0.50 -7.08 6.55
C PHE A 45 -1.39 -6.51 5.44
N THR A 46 -1.99 -7.39 4.63
CA THR A 46 -2.85 -6.96 3.53
C THR A 46 -4.04 -6.13 4.00
N LEU A 47 -4.72 -6.55 5.06
CA LEU A 47 -5.95 -5.91 5.52
C LEU A 47 -5.66 -4.67 6.35
N HIS A 48 -4.80 -4.81 7.37
CA HIS A 48 -4.55 -3.75 8.35
C HIS A 48 -3.64 -2.65 7.83
N HIS A 49 -2.78 -2.95 6.84
CA HIS A 49 -1.82 -1.98 6.32
C HIS A 49 -2.12 -1.60 4.88
N VAL A 50 -2.16 -2.55 3.94
CA VAL A 50 -2.29 -2.22 2.51
C VAL A 50 -3.69 -1.70 2.18
N ILE A 51 -4.75 -2.46 2.48
CA ILE A 51 -6.15 -2.05 2.22
C ILE A 51 -6.49 -0.79 3.00
N HIS A 52 -6.07 -0.70 4.27
CA HIS A 52 -6.27 0.50 5.08
C HIS A 52 -5.59 1.73 4.45
N SER A 53 -4.35 1.62 3.98
CA SER A 53 -3.65 2.71 3.27
C SER A 53 -4.38 3.15 2.00
N LEU A 54 -4.89 2.18 1.23
CA LEU A 54 -5.64 2.46 0.00
C LEU A 54 -7.03 3.02 0.26
N SER A 55 -7.58 2.92 1.47
CA SER A 55 -8.94 3.40 1.78
C SER A 55 -9.12 4.90 1.52
N ILE A 56 -8.04 5.69 1.64
CA ILE A 56 -8.01 7.12 1.29
C ILE A 56 -8.47 7.32 -0.16
N SER A 57 -8.09 6.41 -1.07
CA SER A 57 -8.43 6.45 -2.49
C SER A 57 -9.92 6.27 -2.79
N LYS A 58 -10.72 5.84 -1.81
CA LYS A 58 -12.19 5.70 -1.94
C LYS A 58 -12.92 7.00 -1.67
N ILE A 59 -12.26 7.94 -1.00
CA ILE A 59 -12.86 9.23 -0.59
C ILE A 59 -12.26 10.36 -1.42
N ILE A 60 -10.98 10.25 -1.75
CA ILE A 60 -10.23 11.28 -2.47
C ILE A 60 -9.66 10.68 -3.75
N GLU A 61 -9.94 11.35 -4.87
CA GLU A 61 -9.27 11.11 -6.14
C GLU A 61 -8.20 12.19 -6.34
N PHE A 62 -6.93 11.80 -6.23
CA PHE A 62 -5.82 12.73 -6.42
C PHE A 62 -5.68 13.10 -7.89
N LYS A 63 -5.60 14.40 -8.18
CA LYS A 63 -5.33 14.88 -9.54
C LYS A 63 -3.85 14.64 -9.88
N PRO A 64 -3.50 14.40 -11.15
CA PRO A 64 -2.10 14.38 -11.59
C PRO A 64 -1.35 15.64 -11.13
N GLY A 65 -0.13 15.46 -10.64
CA GLY A 65 0.70 16.54 -10.08
C GLY A 65 0.33 16.99 -8.67
N THR A 66 -0.61 16.32 -7.99
CA THR A 66 -0.90 16.59 -6.57
C THR A 66 0.33 16.31 -5.74
N LYS A 67 0.68 17.26 -4.85
CA LYS A 67 1.76 17.10 -3.88
C LYS A 67 1.23 16.53 -2.58
N ILE A 68 1.78 15.41 -2.12
CA ILE A 68 1.35 14.69 -0.93
C ILE A 68 2.51 14.60 0.06
N LEU A 69 2.24 14.94 1.32
CA LEU A 69 3.18 14.73 2.42
C LEU A 69 2.69 13.58 3.28
N ASP A 70 3.49 12.53 3.40
CA ASP A 70 3.27 11.43 4.35
C ASP A 70 4.19 11.60 5.57
N ALA A 71 3.66 12.28 6.60
CA ALA A 71 4.40 12.59 7.82
C ALA A 71 4.35 11.41 8.80
N GLY A 72 5.52 10.89 9.17
CA GLY A 72 5.63 9.76 10.12
C GLY A 72 5.39 8.38 9.49
N THR A 73 5.56 8.26 8.16
CA THR A 73 5.24 7.07 7.37
C THR A 73 5.90 5.76 7.83
N GLY A 74 7.01 5.83 8.59
CA GLY A 74 7.71 4.66 9.12
C GLY A 74 8.02 3.66 8.02
N GLY A 75 7.33 2.52 8.01
CA GLY A 75 7.41 1.55 6.94
C GLY A 75 6.91 1.99 5.57
N GLY A 76 6.70 3.28 5.29
CA GLY A 76 6.19 3.76 4.01
C GLY A 76 4.68 3.58 3.86
N LEU A 77 3.93 3.53 4.96
CA LEU A 77 2.47 3.39 4.94
C LEU A 77 1.85 4.67 5.50
N PRO A 78 0.89 5.31 4.79
CA PRO A 78 0.21 4.85 3.59
C PRO A 78 0.88 5.19 2.24
N GLY A 79 1.99 5.92 2.24
CA GLY A 79 2.60 6.52 1.04
C GLY A 79 2.93 5.54 -0.09
N ILE A 80 3.56 4.40 0.20
CA ILE A 80 3.98 3.43 -0.82
C ILE A 80 2.77 2.79 -1.54
N PRO A 81 1.75 2.23 -0.85
CA PRO A 81 0.54 1.76 -1.51
C PRO A 81 -0.14 2.83 -2.36
N LEU A 82 -0.22 4.07 -1.88
CA LEU A 82 -0.83 5.17 -2.60
C LEU A 82 -0.04 5.53 -3.86
N ALA A 83 1.29 5.60 -3.79
CA ALA A 83 2.14 5.87 -4.95
C ALA A 83 2.02 4.80 -6.05
N ILE A 84 1.77 3.54 -5.69
CA ILE A 84 1.50 2.48 -6.68
C ILE A 84 0.17 2.72 -7.41
N ILE A 85 -0.87 3.16 -6.69
CA ILE A 85 -2.20 3.40 -7.28
C ILE A 85 -2.25 4.74 -8.02
N PHE A 86 -1.49 5.74 -7.59
CA PHE A 86 -1.45 7.08 -8.14
C PHE A 86 -0.02 7.47 -8.53
N PRO A 87 0.55 6.90 -9.61
CA PRO A 87 1.94 7.15 -9.99
C PRO A 87 2.22 8.60 -10.43
N GLU A 88 1.17 9.36 -10.74
CA GLU A 88 1.25 10.74 -11.21
C GLU A 88 1.27 11.79 -10.07
N VAL A 89 1.29 11.35 -8.80
CA VAL A 89 1.38 12.23 -7.62
C VAL A 89 2.80 12.23 -7.07
N SER A 90 3.19 13.30 -6.36
CA SER A 90 4.55 13.47 -5.81
C SER A 90 4.57 13.73 -4.32
#